data_AF-A0A7J2S8I9-F1
#
_entry.id   AF-A0A7J2S8I9-F1
#
_cell.length_a   1.000
_cell.length_b   1.000
_cell.length_c   1.000
_cell.angle_alpha   90.00
_cell.angle_beta   90.00
_cell.angle_gamma   90.00
#
_symmetry.space_group_name_H-M   'P 1'
#
loop_
_entity.id
_entity.type
_entity.pdbx_description
1 polymer ?
#
loop_
_entity_poly.entity_id
_entity_poly.type
_entity_poly.pdbx_seq_one_letter_code
_entity_poly.pdbx_strand_id
1 'polypeptide(L)'
;MSEITSKILKNYNSSLKIGGPCTSSVFNENFTTSFLKYVAENNLPLDFFSWHMYTDNPYELYKASVYVRRMLDEYGFNQCENINTEWNIDILSPQRDKDNEKNSAFTACCLTIFQDACIDYAFRYRGT
;
A
#
# COMPACT_ATOMS: atom_id res chain seq x y z
N MET A 1 8.60 -6.40 5.29
CA MET A 1 9.91 -6.75 4.70
C MET A 1 10.91 -6.89 5.84
N SER A 2 11.57 -8.03 5.96
CA SER A 2 12.63 -8.20 6.97
C SER A 2 13.98 -7.81 6.40
N GLU A 3 14.88 -7.31 7.26
CA GLU A 3 16.24 -6.96 6.90
C GLU A 3 17.00 -8.13 6.27
N ILE A 4 16.93 -9.32 6.88
CA ILE A 4 17.59 -10.52 6.39
C ILE A 4 17.14 -10.85 4.96
N THR A 5 15.82 -10.89 4.72
CA THR A 5 15.27 -11.17 3.39
C THR A 5 15.69 -10.10 2.38
N SER A 6 15.66 -8.83 2.76
CA SER A 6 16.04 -7.71 1.89
C SER A 6 17.47 -7.82 1.37
N LYS A 7 18.42 -8.10 2.28
CA LYS A 7 19.85 -8.22 1.98
C LYS A 7 20.14 -9.46 1.15
N ILE A 8 19.51 -10.59 1.49
CA ILE A 8 19.68 -11.84 0.72
C ILE A 8 19.21 -11.65 -0.72
N LEU A 9 18.01 -11.09 -0.94
CA LEU A 9 17.46 -10.92 -2.27
C LEU A 9 18.30 -9.95 -3.12
N LYS A 10 18.72 -8.81 -2.55
CA LYS A 10 19.57 -7.85 -3.27
C LYS A 10 20.98 -8.37 -3.53
N ASN A 11 21.53 -9.21 -2.64
CA ASN A 11 22.81 -9.88 -2.88
C ASN A 11 22.72 -10.93 -3.99
N TYR A 12 21.59 -11.64 -4.09
CA TYR A 12 21.34 -12.59 -5.17
C TYR A 12 21.16 -11.87 -6.52
N ASN A 13 20.34 -10.82 -6.55
CA ASN A 13 20.12 -10.00 -7.73
C ASN A 13 19.72 -8.57 -7.34
N SER A 14 20.62 -7.62 -7.55
CA SER A 14 20.41 -6.21 -7.17
C SER A 14 19.29 -5.51 -7.95
N SER A 15 18.87 -6.06 -9.10
CA SER A 15 17.77 -5.51 -9.92
C SER A 15 16.37 -5.85 -9.39
N LEU A 16 16.25 -6.79 -8.45
CA LEU A 16 14.96 -7.14 -7.86
C LEU A 16 14.39 -5.96 -7.09
N LYS A 17 13.13 -5.61 -7.33
CA LYS A 17 12.39 -4.70 -6.46
C LYS A 17 11.94 -5.44 -5.21
N ILE A 18 12.24 -4.89 -4.05
CA ILE A 18 11.84 -5.42 -2.75
C ILE A 18 11.11 -4.35 -1.95
N GLY A 19 10.19 -4.80 -1.11
CA GLY A 19 9.32 -3.87 -0.40
C GLY A 19 8.43 -4.52 0.62
N GLY A 20 7.66 -3.68 1.30
CA GLY A 20 6.85 -4.03 2.46
C GLY A 20 6.25 -2.79 3.12
N PRO A 21 5.64 -2.89 4.31
CA PRO A 21 5.43 -4.10 5.09
C PRO A 21 4.10 -4.80 4.83
N CYS A 22 3.28 -4.32 3.88
CA CYS A 22 1.87 -4.70 3.74
C CYS A 22 1.05 -4.33 5.00
N THR A 23 1.19 -3.08 5.47
CA THR A 23 0.49 -2.61 6.67
C THR A 23 -1.02 -2.51 6.44
N SER A 24 -1.81 -2.98 7.41
CA SER A 24 -3.27 -2.84 7.45
C SER A 24 -3.74 -1.51 8.03
N SER A 25 -2.87 -0.86 8.81
CA SER A 25 -3.18 0.35 9.57
C SER A 25 -2.24 1.46 9.12
N VAL A 26 -2.45 1.96 7.91
CA VAL A 26 -1.55 2.96 7.29
C VAL A 26 -1.35 4.20 8.18
N PHE A 27 -2.42 4.65 8.86
CA PHE A 27 -2.40 5.79 9.76
C PHE A 27 -1.87 5.50 11.18
N ASN A 28 -1.51 4.25 11.48
CA ASN A 28 -0.91 3.90 12.77
C ASN A 28 0.58 4.27 12.76
N GLU A 29 0.88 5.49 13.21
CA GLU A 29 2.25 6.01 13.29
C GLU A 29 3.18 5.10 14.10
N ASN A 30 2.69 4.47 15.18
CA ASN A 30 3.54 3.62 16.03
C ASN A 30 4.18 2.46 15.25
N PHE A 31 3.48 1.92 14.24
CA PHE A 31 4.04 0.87 13.40
C PHE A 31 4.64 1.44 12.11
N THR A 32 3.87 2.21 11.35
CA THR A 32 4.25 2.61 9.99
C THR A 32 5.48 3.51 10.00
N THR A 33 5.50 4.47 10.93
CA THR A 33 6.61 5.42 11.10
C THR A 33 7.83 4.71 11.68
N SER A 34 7.64 3.83 12.68
CA SER A 34 8.74 3.03 13.25
C SER A 34 9.38 2.10 12.22
N PHE A 35 8.60 1.51 11.31
CA PHE A 35 9.11 0.70 10.22
C PHE A 35 10.00 1.54 9.29
N LEU A 36 9.53 2.69 8.82
CA LEU A 36 10.31 3.55 7.92
C LEU A 36 11.57 4.08 8.60
N LYS A 37 11.47 4.48 9.87
CA LYS A 37 12.62 4.89 10.68
C LYS A 37 13.67 3.77 10.75
N TYR A 38 13.26 2.54 11.05
CA TYR A 38 14.17 1.40 11.09
C TYR A 38 14.86 1.14 9.74
N VAL A 39 14.10 1.18 8.64
CA VAL A 39 14.64 1.00 7.28
C VAL A 39 15.67 2.09 6.98
N ALA A 40 15.37 3.35 7.29
CA ALA A 40 16.26 4.48 7.05
C ALA A 40 17.54 4.41 7.89
N GLU A 41 17.42 4.20 9.21
CA GLU A 41 18.56 4.14 10.13
C GLU A 41 19.54 3.00 9.81
N ASN A 42 19.03 1.89 9.25
CA ASN A 42 19.83 0.72 8.90
C ASN A 42 20.23 0.68 7.41
N ASN A 43 19.93 1.72 6.63
CA ASN A 43 20.18 1.81 5.19
C ASN A 43 19.67 0.58 4.42
N LEU A 44 18.46 0.13 4.74
CA LEU A 44 17.87 -1.05 4.10
C LEU A 44 17.26 -0.68 2.74
N PRO A 45 17.38 -1.57 1.74
CA PRO A 45 16.76 -1.33 0.44
C PRO A 45 15.22 -1.37 0.58
N LEU A 46 14.56 -0.33 0.07
CA LEU A 46 13.11 -0.22 0.02
C LEU A 46 12.72 0.36 -1.35
N ASP A 47 12.41 -0.51 -2.30
CA ASP A 47 12.00 -0.10 -3.66
C ASP A 47 10.50 0.21 -3.73
N PHE A 48 9.69 -0.44 -2.89
CA PHE A 48 8.26 -0.13 -2.75
C PHE A 48 7.77 -0.25 -1.30
N PHE A 49 6.82 0.61 -0.96
CA PHE A 49 6.04 0.55 0.27
C PHE A 49 4.67 -0.04 -0.04
N SER A 50 4.27 -1.07 0.72
CA SER A 50 2.99 -1.75 0.52
C SER A 50 2.06 -1.63 1.73
N TRP A 51 0.78 -1.45 1.44
CA TRP A 51 -0.30 -1.35 2.41
C TRP A 51 -1.60 -1.88 1.81
N HIS A 52 -2.60 -2.09 2.65
CA HIS A 52 -3.95 -2.43 2.21
C HIS A 52 -4.99 -1.66 3.01
N MET A 53 -6.18 -1.49 2.42
CA MET A 53 -7.28 -0.78 3.05
C MET A 53 -8.61 -1.22 2.46
N TYR A 54 -9.57 -1.45 3.35
CA TYR A 54 -10.96 -1.73 3.02
C TYR A 54 -11.83 -0.60 3.55
N THR A 55 -12.68 -0.04 2.70
CA THR A 55 -13.48 1.15 3.00
C THR A 55 -14.66 1.25 2.06
N ASP A 56 -15.79 1.77 2.54
CA ASP A 56 -16.97 2.04 1.71
C ASP A 56 -16.95 3.44 1.07
N ASN A 57 -15.91 4.23 1.33
CA ASN A 57 -15.71 5.55 0.77
C ASN A 57 -14.43 5.59 -0.10
N PRO A 58 -14.54 5.67 -1.44
CA PRO A 58 -13.39 5.74 -2.34
C PRO A 58 -12.40 6.87 -2.02
N TYR A 59 -12.87 7.98 -1.45
CA TYR A 59 -12.00 9.12 -1.10
C TYR A 59 -11.02 8.80 0.04
N GLU A 60 -11.30 7.80 0.88
CA GLU A 60 -10.35 7.36 1.90
C GLU A 60 -9.08 6.75 1.28
N LEU A 61 -9.22 6.03 0.15
CA LEU A 61 -8.08 5.46 -0.58
C LEU A 61 -7.20 6.57 -1.19
N TYR A 62 -7.81 7.66 -1.65
CA TYR A 62 -7.07 8.86 -2.09
C TYR A 62 -6.23 9.43 -0.95
N LYS A 63 -6.88 9.74 0.18
CA LYS A 63 -6.22 10.32 1.35
C LYS A 63 -5.10 9.44 1.88
N ALA A 64 -5.33 8.13 1.94
CA ALA A 64 -4.31 7.16 2.34
C ALA A 64 -3.12 7.17 1.38
N SER A 65 -3.36 7.21 0.07
CA SER A 65 -2.29 7.27 -0.94
C SER A 65 -1.44 8.54 -0.81
N VAL A 66 -2.09 9.70 -0.63
CA VAL A 66 -1.40 10.99 -0.41
C VAL A 66 -0.61 10.98 0.91
N TYR A 67 -1.20 10.44 1.98
CA TYR A 67 -0.53 10.31 3.27
C TYR A 67 0.73 9.45 3.17
N VAL A 68 0.66 8.28 2.53
CA VAL A 68 1.81 7.38 2.33
C VAL A 68 2.89 8.08 1.53
N ARG A 69 2.54 8.77 0.43
CA ARG A 69 3.53 9.50 -0.38
C ARG A 69 4.27 10.55 0.46
N ARG A 70 3.54 11.39 1.20
CA ARG A 70 4.14 12.41 2.09
C ARG A 70 5.05 11.78 3.13
N MET A 71 4.59 10.73 3.79
CA MET A 71 5.37 10.00 4.78
C MET A 71 6.66 9.42 4.17
N LEU A 72 6.60 8.80 2.98
CA LEU A 72 7.81 8.31 2.31
C LEU A 72 8.78 9.44 1.97
N ASP A 73 8.27 10.59 1.53
CA ASP A 73 9.09 11.76 1.22
C ASP A 73 9.77 12.34 2.47
N GLU A 74 9.07 12.39 3.60
CA GLU A 74 9.60 12.85 4.90
C GLU A 74 10.77 11.97 5.40
N TYR A 75 10.78 10.69 5.06
CA TYR A 75 11.85 9.74 5.39
C TYR A 75 12.92 9.61 4.28
N GLY A 76 12.86 10.43 3.22
CA GLY A 76 13.85 10.44 2.13
C GLY A 76 13.67 9.33 1.08
N PHE A 77 12.54 8.62 1.09
CA PHE A 77 12.21 7.56 0.13
C PHE A 77 11.47 8.09 -1.10
N ASN A 78 11.98 9.16 -1.71
CA ASN A 78 11.31 9.89 -2.81
C ASN A 78 11.10 9.07 -4.09
N GLN A 79 11.84 7.97 -4.26
CA GLN A 79 11.73 7.06 -5.42
C GLN A 79 11.05 5.73 -5.07
N CYS A 80 10.66 5.54 -3.81
CA CYS A 80 9.97 4.33 -3.37
C CYS A 80 8.53 4.33 -3.88
N GLU A 81 8.13 3.25 -4.56
CA GLU A 81 6.78 3.11 -5.12
C GLU A 81 5.75 2.95 -3.97
N ASN A 82 4.58 3.56 -4.14
CA ASN A 82 3.45 3.44 -3.25
C ASN A 82 2.46 2.38 -3.79
N ILE A 83 2.36 1.23 -3.12
CA ILE A 83 1.57 0.09 -3.59
C ILE A 83 0.44 -0.23 -2.61
N ASN A 84 -0.80 -0.14 -3.08
CA ASN A 84 -1.93 -0.75 -2.38
C ASN A 84 -2.09 -2.20 -2.86
N THR A 85 -1.69 -3.16 -2.04
CA THR A 85 -1.72 -4.59 -2.38
C THR A 85 -3.10 -5.20 -2.29
N GLU A 86 -4.03 -4.60 -1.54
CA GLU A 86 -5.41 -5.06 -1.42
C GLU A 86 -6.36 -3.90 -1.11
N TRP A 87 -7.37 -3.72 -1.96
CA TRP A 87 -8.50 -2.83 -1.72
C TRP A 87 -9.82 -3.44 -2.14
N ASN A 88 -10.88 -3.16 -1.37
CA ASN A 88 -12.28 -3.43 -1.72
C ASN A 88 -13.20 -2.64 -0.77
N ILE A 89 -14.51 -2.71 -1.01
CA ILE A 89 -15.53 -2.00 -0.22
C ILE A 89 -15.57 -2.45 1.26
N ASP A 90 -15.28 -3.73 1.50
CA ASP A 90 -15.13 -4.32 2.83
C ASP A 90 -14.34 -5.65 2.73
N ILE A 91 -13.78 -6.11 3.86
CA ILE A 91 -13.09 -7.42 3.95
C ILE A 91 -13.98 -8.54 4.54
N LEU A 92 -14.99 -8.19 5.35
CA LEU A 92 -15.68 -9.14 6.22
C LEU A 92 -16.87 -9.84 5.56
N SER A 93 -17.50 -9.21 4.57
CA SER A 93 -18.65 -9.79 3.88
C SER A 93 -18.19 -10.79 2.80
N PRO A 94 -18.96 -11.84 2.52
CA PRO A 94 -18.65 -12.78 1.44
C PRO A 94 -18.79 -12.09 0.08
N GLN A 95 -18.05 -12.55 -0.93
CA GLN A 95 -18.03 -11.88 -2.23
C GLN A 95 -19.42 -11.78 -2.90
N ARG A 96 -20.28 -12.79 -2.73
CA ARG A 96 -21.64 -12.79 -3.30
C ARG A 96 -22.48 -11.59 -2.83
N ASP A 97 -22.25 -11.11 -1.61
CA ASP A 97 -22.99 -9.97 -1.04
C ASP A 97 -22.46 -8.63 -1.59
N LYS A 98 -21.29 -8.66 -2.23
CA LYS A 98 -20.63 -7.52 -2.88
C LYS A 98 -20.80 -7.54 -4.41
N ASP A 99 -21.45 -8.56 -4.98
CA ASP A 99 -21.74 -8.65 -6.41
C ASP A 99 -23.00 -7.85 -6.75
N ASN A 100 -22.93 -6.54 -6.57
CA ASN A 100 -24.04 -5.61 -6.74
C ASN A 100 -23.61 -4.29 -7.40
N GLU A 101 -24.60 -3.47 -7.74
CA GLU A 101 -24.43 -2.16 -8.37
C GLU A 101 -23.66 -1.18 -7.49
N LYS A 102 -23.81 -1.26 -6.15
CA LYS A 102 -23.08 -0.40 -5.20
C LYS A 102 -21.58 -0.65 -5.28
N ASN A 103 -21.15 -1.91 -5.23
CA ASN A 103 -19.72 -2.23 -5.32
C ASN A 103 -19.16 -1.98 -6.74
N SER A 104 -20.00 -2.13 -7.76
CA SER A 104 -19.63 -1.77 -9.14
C SER A 104 -19.35 -0.27 -9.27
N ALA A 105 -20.24 0.58 -8.73
CA ALA A 105 -20.05 2.03 -8.69
C ALA A 105 -18.85 2.42 -7.83
N PHE A 106 -18.70 1.82 -6.65
CA PHE A 106 -17.54 2.00 -5.77
C PHE A 106 -16.23 1.70 -6.51
N THR A 107 -16.17 0.57 -7.22
CA THR A 107 -14.98 0.15 -8.00
C THR A 107 -14.66 1.17 -9.09
N ALA A 108 -15.64 1.64 -9.84
CA ALA A 108 -15.44 2.66 -10.86
C ALA A 108 -14.92 3.99 -10.28
N CYS A 109 -15.46 4.43 -9.13
CA CYS A 109 -14.97 5.59 -8.41
C CYS A 109 -13.51 5.43 -7.96
N CYS A 110 -13.15 4.27 -7.40
CA CYS A 110 -11.78 3.99 -6.97
C CYS A 110 -10.80 4.06 -8.16
N LEU A 111 -11.14 3.44 -9.29
CA LEU A 111 -10.29 3.46 -10.49
C LEU A 111 -10.07 4.89 -11.02
N THR A 112 -11.10 5.74 -10.96
CA THR A 112 -11.02 7.15 -11.36
C THR A 112 -10.10 7.91 -10.39
N ILE A 113 -10.34 7.77 -9.09
CA ILE A 113 -9.54 8.42 -8.05
C ILE A 113 -8.06 8.02 -8.12
N PHE A 114 -7.76 6.75 -8.42
CA PHE A 114 -6.39 6.28 -8.53
C PHE A 114 -5.59 6.92 -9.67
N GLN A 115 -6.24 7.53 -10.67
CA GLN A 115 -5.52 8.28 -11.70
C GLN A 115 -4.87 9.55 -11.17
N ASP A 116 -5.43 10.14 -10.11
CA ASP A 116 -4.94 11.37 -9.49
C ASP A 116 -4.38 11.13 -8.07
N ALA A 117 -4.43 9.89 -7.58
CA ALA A 117 -3.86 9.51 -6.30
C ALA A 117 -2.35 9.28 -6.44
N CYS A 118 -1.57 9.62 -5.42
CA CYS A 118 -0.14 9.36 -5.36
C CYS A 118 0.18 7.86 -5.15
N ILE A 119 -0.39 6.98 -5.99
CA ILE A 119 -0.29 5.52 -5.93
C ILE A 119 0.28 5.00 -7.25
N ASP A 120 1.22 4.07 -7.18
CA ASP A 120 1.87 3.50 -8.37
C ASP A 120 1.15 2.22 -8.84
N TYR A 121 0.70 1.40 -7.89
CA TYR A 121 -0.03 0.17 -8.19
C TYR A 121 -1.14 -0.07 -7.16
N ALA A 122 -2.29 -0.53 -7.63
CA ALA A 122 -3.44 -0.88 -6.79
C ALA A 122 -4.02 -2.22 -7.24
N PHE A 123 -4.15 -3.17 -6.31
CA PHE A 123 -4.65 -4.51 -6.60
C PHE A 123 -5.99 -4.74 -5.91
N ARG A 124 -7.05 -4.92 -6.71
CA ARG A 124 -8.39 -5.16 -6.17
C ARG A 124 -8.46 -6.55 -5.55
N TYR A 125 -8.84 -6.62 -4.28
CA TYR A 125 -9.01 -7.88 -3.58
C TYR A 125 -10.46 -8.35 -3.68
N ARG A 126 -10.71 -9.47 -4.36
CA ARG A 126 -12.05 -10.04 -4.49
C ARG A 126 -12.49 -10.78 -3.21
N GLY A 127 -11.58 -11.39 -2.46
CA GLY A 127 -11.97 -12.37 -1.43
C GLY A 127 -12.60 -13.63 -2.04
N THR A 128 -12.89 -14.62 -1.19
CA THR A 128 -13.53 -15.89 -1.55
C THR A 128 -15.04 -15.86 -1.32
#